data_AF-A0A8S3JIT5-F1
#
_entry.id   AF-A0A8S3JIT5-F1
#
_cell.length_a   1.000
_cell.length_b   1.000
_cell.length_c   1.000
_cell.angle_alpha   90.00
_cell.angle_beta   90.00
_cell.angle_gamma   90.00
#
_symmetry.space_group_name_H-M   'P 1'
#
loop_
_entity.id
_entity.type
_entity.pdbx_description
1 polymer ?
#
loop_
_entity_poly.entity_id
_entity_poly.type
_entity_poly.pdbx_seq_one_letter_code
_entity_poly.pdbx_strand_id
1 'polypeptide(L)'
;SVLVFSTANSYWHLTGNTLVTDRHIRLTSDSQSKAGGLWNIIPVSYPDWEMHVHFKVHGTGKELFGDGFAIWYAKDPKLGGPIFGYQDHFHGLAIIMDTYSNHNGPHNHAHPYISAMINNGSLHYDHDRDGTHTALAGCEAQFRGRDTDTLVAIRYQNDRLTVSTDIEGKNIWKECFAVPDVRLPT
;
A
#
# COMPACT_ATOMS: atom_id res chain seq x y z
N SER A 1 -7.22 1.25 -7.91
CA SER A 1 -7.17 0.97 -6.45
C SER A 1 -8.55 1.07 -5.87
N VAL A 2 -9.17 -0.07 -5.59
CA VAL A 2 -10.44 -0.20 -4.86
C VAL A 2 -10.12 -0.28 -3.37
N LEU A 3 -10.84 0.44 -2.53
CA LEU A 3 -10.95 0.20 -1.08
C LEU A 3 -12.45 0.15 -0.80
N VAL A 4 -12.98 -1.02 -0.41
CA VAL A 4 -14.40 -1.13 -0.05
C VAL A 4 -14.53 -0.79 1.44
N PHE A 5 -14.72 0.50 1.74
CA PHE A 5 -15.31 0.91 3.01
C PHE A 5 -16.78 1.25 2.76
N SER A 6 -17.67 0.60 3.49
CA SER A 6 -19.10 0.94 3.56
C SER A 6 -19.28 2.46 3.68
N THR A 7 -19.98 3.02 2.69
CA THR A 7 -20.50 4.39 2.54
C THR A 7 -20.12 5.40 3.62
N ALA A 8 -19.29 6.39 3.24
CA ALA A 8 -19.14 7.70 3.90
C ALA A 8 -19.11 7.67 5.44
N ASN A 9 -18.21 6.87 6.01
CA ASN A 9 -17.99 6.89 7.46
C ASN A 9 -17.21 8.17 7.83
N SER A 10 -17.71 8.95 8.79
CA SER A 10 -17.20 10.28 9.21
C SER A 10 -15.78 10.30 9.78
N TYR A 11 -15.06 9.18 9.69
CA TYR A 11 -13.74 8.96 10.26
C TYR A 11 -12.63 8.94 9.22
N TRP A 12 -12.95 9.17 7.94
CA TRP A 12 -11.96 9.20 6.87
C TRP A 12 -11.93 10.55 6.17
N HIS A 13 -10.75 11.15 6.12
CA HIS A 13 -10.49 12.35 5.33
C HIS A 13 -10.00 11.94 3.94
N LEU A 14 -10.64 12.44 2.88
CA LEU A 14 -10.31 12.13 1.49
C LEU A 14 -9.42 13.23 0.89
N THR A 15 -8.54 12.89 -0.06
CA THR A 15 -7.70 13.87 -0.76
C THR A 15 -7.58 13.58 -2.25
N GLY A 16 -7.15 14.59 -3.01
CA GLY A 16 -6.73 14.47 -4.40
C GLY A 16 -7.86 14.00 -5.32
N ASN A 17 -7.57 12.99 -6.14
CA ASN A 17 -8.48 12.43 -7.12
C ASN A 17 -9.39 11.31 -6.58
N THR A 18 -9.41 11.10 -5.26
CA THR A 18 -10.24 10.05 -4.65
C THR A 18 -11.71 10.29 -4.91
N LEU A 19 -12.39 9.26 -5.42
CA LEU A 19 -13.83 9.25 -5.67
C LEU A 19 -14.49 8.15 -4.86
N VAL A 20 -15.60 8.49 -4.21
CA VAL A 20 -16.40 7.54 -3.41
C VAL A 20 -17.66 7.19 -4.18
N THR A 21 -17.97 5.90 -4.26
CA THR A 21 -19.24 5.37 -4.76
C THR A 21 -19.95 4.58 -3.67
N ASP A 22 -21.15 4.10 -3.97
CA ASP A 22 -21.89 3.13 -3.14
C ASP A 22 -21.17 1.78 -2.99
N ARG A 23 -20.31 1.41 -3.95
CA ARG A 23 -19.64 0.09 -3.99
C ARG A 23 -18.18 0.10 -3.59
N HIS A 24 -17.48 1.20 -3.84
CA HIS A 24 -16.04 1.30 -3.59
C HIS A 24 -15.56 2.74 -3.49
N ILE A 25 -14.39 2.90 -2.86
CA ILE A 25 -13.55 4.09 -2.94
C ILE A 25 -12.49 3.84 -4.00
N ARG A 26 -12.38 4.77 -4.96
CA ARG A 26 -11.38 4.76 -6.02
C ARG A 26 -10.36 5.86 -5.78
N LEU A 27 -9.11 5.50 -5.51
CA LEU A 27 -8.04 6.48 -5.27
C LEU A 27 -7.66 7.25 -6.55
N THR A 28 -7.49 6.53 -7.64
CA THR A 28 -7.08 7.08 -8.94
C THR A 28 -7.90 6.43 -10.06
N SER A 29 -8.13 7.20 -11.13
CA SER A 29 -8.68 6.67 -12.38
C SER A 29 -7.56 6.17 -13.27
N ASP A 30 -7.90 5.40 -14.31
CA ASP A 30 -6.96 4.94 -15.36
C ASP A 30 -6.61 6.12 -16.30
N SER A 31 -5.95 7.14 -15.74
CA SER A 31 -5.47 8.32 -16.45
C SER A 31 -4.16 8.79 -15.82
N GLN A 32 -3.32 9.45 -16.62
CA GLN A 32 -2.00 9.90 -16.20
C GLN A 32 -2.06 10.96 -15.10
N SER A 33 -0.99 11.01 -14.28
CA SER A 33 -0.74 12.06 -13.29
C SER A 33 -1.88 12.25 -12.29
N LYS A 34 -2.38 11.15 -11.72
CA LYS A 34 -3.40 11.16 -10.67
C LYS A 34 -2.82 10.74 -9.34
N ALA A 35 -3.20 11.47 -8.30
CA ALA A 35 -2.88 11.13 -6.93
C ALA A 35 -4.14 11.28 -6.10
N GLY A 36 -4.46 10.27 -5.30
CA GLY A 36 -5.58 10.29 -4.39
C GLY A 36 -5.25 9.45 -3.17
N GLY A 37 -5.89 9.79 -2.07
CA GLY A 37 -5.71 9.08 -0.81
C GLY A 37 -6.93 9.24 0.08
N LEU A 38 -6.90 8.50 1.18
CA LEU A 38 -7.77 8.68 2.31
C LEU A 38 -6.99 8.37 3.59
N TRP A 39 -7.37 9.03 4.67
CA TRP A 39 -6.70 8.93 5.96
C TRP A 39 -7.70 8.78 7.09
N ASN A 40 -7.43 7.86 8.02
CA ASN A 40 -8.28 7.70 9.19
C ASN A 40 -7.98 8.80 10.22
N ILE A 41 -9.00 9.53 10.67
CA ILE A 41 -8.82 10.63 11.63
C ILE A 41 -8.68 10.14 13.07
N ILE A 42 -8.93 8.85 13.34
CA ILE A 42 -8.78 8.23 14.65
C ILE A 42 -7.44 7.47 14.67
N PRO A 43 -6.49 7.86 15.54
CA PRO A 43 -5.25 7.12 15.70
C PRO A 43 -5.48 5.68 16.17
N VAL A 44 -4.65 4.76 15.69
CA VAL A 44 -4.62 3.38 16.19
C VAL A 44 -3.91 3.36 17.54
N SER A 45 -4.63 3.03 18.62
CA SER A 45 -4.10 3.03 19.99
C SER A 45 -3.79 1.63 20.54
N TYR A 46 -3.81 0.60 19.70
CA TYR A 46 -3.60 -0.79 20.10
C TYR A 46 -2.18 -1.24 19.78
N PRO A 47 -1.50 -1.93 20.72
CA PRO A 47 -0.13 -2.42 20.50
C PRO A 47 -0.07 -3.53 19.44
N ASP A 48 -1.10 -4.38 19.41
CA ASP A 48 -1.28 -5.41 18.41
C ASP A 48 -2.50 -5.08 17.56
N TRP A 49 -2.35 -5.17 16.24
CA TRP A 49 -3.42 -4.89 15.30
C TRP A 49 -3.27 -5.71 14.02
N GLU A 50 -4.40 -5.91 13.34
CA GLU A 50 -4.45 -6.54 12.03
C GLU A 50 -5.40 -5.73 11.15
N MET A 51 -4.91 -5.33 9.97
CA MET A 51 -5.69 -4.61 8.97
C MET A 51 -5.90 -5.52 7.77
N HIS A 52 -7.17 -5.75 7.42
CA HIS A 52 -7.54 -6.40 6.16
C HIS A 52 -7.96 -5.36 5.17
N VAL A 53 -7.40 -5.45 3.97
CA VAL A 53 -7.68 -4.52 2.89
C VAL A 53 -8.14 -5.33 1.69
N HIS A 54 -9.41 -5.15 1.32
CA HIS A 54 -9.94 -5.63 0.06
C HIS A 54 -9.70 -4.55 -0.99
N PHE A 55 -8.93 -4.92 -2.01
CA PHE A 55 -8.55 -4.00 -3.07
C PHE A 55 -8.72 -4.58 -4.46
N LYS A 56 -8.53 -3.72 -5.46
CA LYS A 56 -8.33 -4.07 -6.87
C LYS A 56 -7.47 -3.02 -7.56
N VAL A 57 -6.55 -3.50 -8.37
CA VAL A 57 -5.77 -2.68 -9.30
C VAL A 57 -6.04 -3.19 -10.71
N HIS A 58 -6.60 -2.34 -11.57
CA HIS A 58 -6.95 -2.68 -12.94
C HIS A 58 -6.80 -1.44 -13.82
N GLY A 59 -6.60 -1.65 -15.12
CA GLY A 59 -6.48 -0.62 -16.14
C GLY A 59 -6.43 -1.26 -17.51
N THR A 60 -6.59 -0.44 -18.54
CA THR A 60 -6.59 -0.86 -19.95
C THR A 60 -5.19 -0.95 -20.55
N GLY A 61 -4.21 -0.28 -19.93
CA GLY A 61 -2.80 -0.36 -20.32
C GLY A 61 -2.25 -1.78 -20.21
N LYS A 62 -1.63 -2.28 -21.29
CA LYS A 62 -1.02 -3.60 -21.36
C LYS A 62 0.45 -3.61 -20.91
N GLU A 63 1.20 -2.58 -21.30
CA GLU A 63 2.66 -2.50 -21.07
C GLU A 63 3.06 -1.26 -20.25
N LEU A 64 2.33 -0.15 -20.42
CA LEU A 64 2.51 1.06 -19.62
C LEU A 64 1.34 1.18 -18.64
N PHE A 65 1.63 0.96 -17.37
CA PHE A 65 0.70 1.09 -16.25
C PHE A 65 1.51 1.39 -14.98
N GLY A 66 0.93 2.13 -14.05
CA GLY A 66 1.64 2.52 -12.84
C GLY A 66 0.93 3.64 -12.08
N ASP A 67 1.41 3.99 -10.88
CA ASP A 67 2.59 3.38 -10.25
C ASP A 67 2.18 2.27 -9.27
N GLY A 68 1.07 2.43 -8.56
CA GLY A 68 0.59 1.48 -7.57
C GLY A 68 -0.23 2.16 -6.48
N PHE A 69 -0.17 1.65 -5.27
CA PHE A 69 -0.68 2.34 -4.09
C PHE A 69 0.11 1.95 -2.84
N ALA A 70 -0.06 2.70 -1.76
CA ALA A 70 0.55 2.37 -0.48
C ALA A 70 -0.49 2.39 0.65
N ILE A 71 -0.28 1.54 1.65
CA ILE A 71 -1.02 1.50 2.91
C ILE A 71 -0.10 2.03 3.99
N TRP A 72 -0.59 3.01 4.74
CA TRP A 72 0.22 3.78 5.68
C TRP A 72 -0.23 3.55 7.11
N TYR A 73 0.74 3.33 8.00
CA TYR A 73 0.62 3.55 9.43
C TYR A 73 1.65 4.61 9.78
N ALA A 74 1.24 5.88 9.87
CA ALA A 74 2.19 6.97 10.09
C ALA A 74 1.66 8.00 11.07
N LYS A 75 2.59 8.74 11.68
CA LYS A 75 2.31 9.73 12.72
C LYS A 75 1.48 10.91 12.22
N ASP A 76 1.79 11.42 11.03
CA ASP A 76 1.20 12.66 10.52
C ASP A 76 0.07 12.36 9.53
N PRO A 77 -1.11 13.01 9.61
CA PRO A 77 -2.17 12.87 8.60
C PRO A 77 -1.92 13.73 7.34
N LYS A 78 -0.66 13.97 6.97
CA LYS A 78 -0.28 14.85 5.86
C LYS A 78 -0.49 14.15 4.52
N LEU A 79 -1.72 14.22 4.04
CA LEU A 79 -2.14 13.71 2.75
C LEU A 79 -1.54 14.52 1.59
N GLY A 80 -1.14 13.83 0.53
CA GLY A 80 -0.48 14.40 -0.65
C GLY A 80 1.04 14.31 -0.57
N GLY A 81 1.67 14.07 -1.72
CA GLY A 81 3.12 13.98 -1.85
C GLY A 81 3.56 12.98 -2.93
N PRO A 82 4.89 12.87 -3.14
CA PRO A 82 5.44 12.10 -4.26
C PRO A 82 5.38 10.58 -4.05
N ILE A 83 5.19 10.10 -2.82
CA ILE A 83 5.29 8.67 -2.51
C ILE A 83 3.89 8.06 -2.50
N PHE A 84 3.44 7.57 -3.67
CA PHE A 84 2.11 6.98 -3.85
C PHE A 84 0.96 7.82 -3.26
N GLY A 85 1.07 9.15 -3.39
CA GLY A 85 0.06 10.11 -2.89
C GLY A 85 0.26 10.59 -1.44
N TYR A 86 1.40 10.29 -0.81
CA TYR A 86 1.74 10.70 0.55
C TYR A 86 3.13 11.36 0.62
N GLN A 87 3.40 12.08 1.70
CA GLN A 87 4.66 12.79 1.91
C GLN A 87 5.85 11.85 2.02
N ASP A 88 7.00 12.33 1.57
CA ASP A 88 8.28 11.69 1.80
C ASP A 88 8.81 12.00 3.22
N HIS A 89 9.88 11.34 3.66
CA HIS A 89 10.44 11.48 5.02
C HIS A 89 9.38 11.26 6.13
N PHE A 90 8.54 10.24 5.94
CA PHE A 90 7.48 9.91 6.89
C PHE A 90 8.01 9.27 8.17
N HIS A 91 7.19 9.28 9.22
CA HIS A 91 7.45 8.57 10.48
C HIS A 91 6.42 7.45 10.63
N GLY A 92 6.82 6.20 10.46
CA GLY A 92 5.94 5.04 10.56
C GLY A 92 6.30 3.92 9.58
N LEU A 93 5.26 3.21 9.13
CA LEU A 93 5.31 2.07 8.22
C LEU A 93 4.56 2.41 6.92
N ALA A 94 5.18 2.04 5.80
CA ALA A 94 4.56 1.99 4.49
C ALA A 94 4.54 0.54 4.01
N ILE A 95 3.38 0.04 3.60
CA ILE A 95 3.26 -1.18 2.79
C ILE A 95 2.96 -0.72 1.36
N ILE A 96 3.93 -0.90 0.47
CA ILE A 96 3.89 -0.38 -0.89
C ILE A 96 3.53 -1.52 -1.83
N MET A 97 2.53 -1.28 -2.65
CA MET A 97 1.98 -2.22 -3.62
C MET A 97 2.35 -1.68 -5.00
N ASP A 98 3.59 -1.91 -5.39
CA ASP A 98 4.17 -1.36 -6.62
C ASP A 98 3.82 -2.21 -7.83
N THR A 99 3.36 -1.58 -8.90
CA THR A 99 2.96 -2.26 -10.13
C THR A 99 3.90 -2.02 -11.29
N TYR A 100 4.70 -0.96 -11.24
CA TYR A 100 5.55 -0.57 -12.36
C TYR A 100 7.01 -0.77 -11.95
N SER A 101 7.84 -1.23 -12.89
CA SER A 101 9.27 -1.30 -12.64
C SER A 101 9.89 -0.03 -13.19
N ASN A 102 10.40 0.82 -12.31
CA ASN A 102 10.94 2.11 -12.70
C ASN A 102 12.39 2.02 -13.21
N HIS A 103 12.95 0.81 -13.30
CA HIS A 103 14.38 0.62 -13.52
C HIS A 103 14.73 -0.04 -14.85
N ASN A 104 15.82 0.48 -15.43
CA ASN A 104 16.56 -0.11 -16.56
C ASN A 104 17.76 -0.96 -16.08
N GLY A 105 17.76 -1.44 -14.83
CA GLY A 105 18.87 -2.20 -14.21
C GLY A 105 18.40 -3.47 -13.49
N PRO A 106 19.32 -4.37 -13.09
CA PRO A 106 18.97 -5.66 -12.50
C PRO A 106 18.47 -5.50 -11.05
N HIS A 107 17.16 -5.34 -10.90
CA HIS A 107 16.48 -5.71 -9.66
C HIS A 107 16.13 -7.19 -9.72
N ASN A 108 16.39 -7.92 -8.65
CA ASN A 108 16.19 -9.37 -8.61
C ASN A 108 14.74 -9.79 -8.33
N HIS A 109 13.76 -8.95 -8.67
CA HIS A 109 12.34 -9.26 -8.46
C HIS A 109 11.44 -8.75 -9.58
N ALA A 110 10.41 -9.52 -9.89
CA ALA A 110 9.35 -9.16 -10.82
C ALA A 110 8.30 -8.24 -10.17
N HIS A 111 7.66 -7.41 -11.00
CA HIS A 111 6.50 -6.60 -10.60
C HIS A 111 5.20 -7.28 -11.03
N PRO A 112 4.06 -7.05 -10.34
CA PRO A 112 3.92 -6.21 -9.16
C PRO A 112 4.62 -6.78 -7.91
N TYR A 113 5.17 -5.87 -7.10
CA TYR A 113 5.97 -6.19 -5.93
C TYR A 113 5.37 -5.51 -4.69
N ILE A 114 5.27 -6.26 -3.60
CA ILE A 114 4.80 -5.76 -2.30
C ILE A 114 6.02 -5.60 -1.42
N SER A 115 6.25 -4.40 -0.89
CA SER A 115 7.36 -4.12 0.02
C SER A 115 6.92 -3.40 1.29
N ALA A 116 7.68 -3.56 2.37
CA ALA A 116 7.53 -2.79 3.59
C ALA A 116 8.71 -1.82 3.75
N MET A 117 8.43 -0.60 4.18
CA MET A 117 9.45 0.38 4.58
C MET A 117 9.08 0.97 5.94
N ILE A 118 10.02 0.97 6.87
CA ILE A 118 9.90 1.69 8.13
C ILE A 118 10.76 2.93 8.04
N ASN A 119 10.22 4.06 8.46
CA ASN A 119 10.92 5.32 8.44
C ASN A 119 10.70 6.08 9.74
N ASN A 120 11.73 6.79 10.18
CA ASN A 120 11.74 7.64 11.36
C ASN A 120 11.88 9.12 10.98
N GLY A 121 11.58 9.46 9.72
CA GLY A 121 11.72 10.80 9.16
C GLY A 121 13.07 11.10 8.51
N SER A 122 14.03 10.18 8.52
CA SER A 122 15.38 10.43 7.98
C SER A 122 15.61 9.85 6.58
N LEU A 123 14.79 8.89 6.15
CA LEU A 123 14.97 8.18 4.88
C LEU A 123 14.08 8.80 3.80
N HIS A 124 14.63 8.88 2.59
CA HIS A 124 13.89 9.21 1.37
C HIS A 124 13.43 7.92 0.70
N TYR A 125 12.21 7.89 0.14
CA TYR A 125 11.82 6.82 -0.76
C TYR A 125 12.28 7.12 -2.19
N ASP A 126 13.28 6.37 -2.67
CA ASP A 126 13.81 6.47 -4.03
C ASP A 126 12.88 5.75 -5.03
N HIS A 127 12.01 6.52 -5.66
CA HIS A 127 11.08 6.01 -6.67
C HIS A 127 11.79 5.51 -7.93
N ASP A 128 12.96 6.07 -8.28
CA ASP A 128 13.72 5.61 -9.45
C ASP A 128 14.28 4.21 -9.23
N ARG A 129 14.35 3.73 -7.98
CA ARG A 129 14.84 2.41 -7.58
C ARG A 129 13.80 1.57 -6.84
N ASP A 130 12.51 1.83 -7.06
CA ASP A 130 11.39 1.09 -6.47
C ASP A 130 11.46 0.98 -4.91
N GLY A 131 12.21 1.87 -4.26
CA GLY A 131 12.49 1.83 -2.82
C GLY A 131 13.33 0.65 -2.32
N THR A 132 13.98 -0.13 -3.20
CA THR A 132 14.66 -1.40 -2.84
C THR A 132 15.70 -1.23 -1.73
N HIS A 133 16.44 -0.12 -1.72
CA HIS A 133 17.52 0.14 -0.75
C HIS A 133 17.01 0.45 0.68
N THR A 134 15.74 0.83 0.82
CA THR A 134 15.07 1.13 2.09
C THR A 134 14.00 0.10 2.45
N ALA A 135 13.81 -0.93 1.61
CA ALA A 135 12.86 -1.98 1.86
C ALA A 135 13.33 -2.88 3.01
N LEU A 136 12.44 -3.11 3.97
CA LEU A 136 12.64 -4.03 5.08
C LEU A 136 12.49 -5.49 4.62
N ALA A 137 11.45 -5.75 3.84
CA ALA A 137 11.12 -7.05 3.25
C ALA A 137 10.12 -6.85 2.11
N GLY A 138 9.96 -7.86 1.26
CA GLY A 138 8.97 -7.83 0.19
C GLY A 138 8.75 -9.18 -0.47
N CYS A 139 7.74 -9.27 -1.33
CA CYS A 139 7.49 -10.42 -2.17
C CYS A 139 6.84 -10.02 -3.50
N GLU A 140 7.01 -10.86 -4.52
CA GLU A 140 6.29 -10.75 -5.78
C GLU A 140 4.83 -11.19 -5.61
N ALA A 141 3.89 -10.38 -6.08
CA ALA A 141 2.47 -10.69 -6.02
C ALA A 141 1.74 -10.16 -7.26
N GLN A 142 1.29 -11.06 -8.12
CA GLN A 142 0.61 -10.71 -9.37
C GLN A 142 -0.85 -10.28 -9.13
N PHE A 143 -1.07 -9.18 -8.42
CA PHE A 143 -2.40 -8.72 -7.97
C PHE A 143 -3.15 -7.84 -8.99
N ARG A 144 -2.48 -7.32 -10.03
CA ARG A 144 -3.09 -6.46 -11.04
C ARG A 144 -3.94 -7.26 -12.02
N GLY A 145 -5.10 -6.71 -12.41
CA GLY A 145 -5.95 -7.27 -13.47
C GLY A 145 -6.64 -8.59 -13.11
N ARG A 146 -6.72 -8.93 -11.82
CA ARG A 146 -7.40 -10.14 -11.35
C ARG A 146 -8.91 -10.00 -11.44
N ASP A 147 -9.58 -11.04 -11.94
CA ASP A 147 -11.04 -11.13 -11.95
C ASP A 147 -11.60 -11.44 -10.56
N THR A 148 -10.85 -12.19 -9.75
CA THR A 148 -11.16 -12.50 -8.36
C THR A 148 -10.94 -11.31 -7.43
N ASP A 149 -11.45 -11.43 -6.21
CA ASP A 149 -11.12 -10.51 -5.12
C ASP A 149 -9.64 -10.60 -4.76
N THR A 150 -9.02 -9.45 -4.50
CA THR A 150 -7.63 -9.37 -4.03
C THR A 150 -7.60 -8.76 -2.64
N LEU A 151 -7.04 -9.50 -1.69
CA LEU A 151 -6.95 -9.11 -0.29
C LEU A 151 -5.50 -9.06 0.17
N VAL A 152 -5.20 -8.12 1.07
CA VAL A 152 -3.97 -8.10 1.84
C VAL A 152 -4.30 -7.99 3.33
N ALA A 153 -3.63 -8.78 4.15
CA ALA A 153 -3.66 -8.71 5.59
C ALA A 153 -2.30 -8.19 6.07
N ILE A 154 -2.31 -7.12 6.85
CA ILE A 154 -1.13 -6.54 7.50
C ILE A 154 -1.33 -6.72 8.99
N ARG A 155 -0.52 -7.58 9.59
CA ARG A 155 -0.57 -7.89 11.02
C ARG A 155 0.68 -7.37 11.69
N TYR A 156 0.51 -6.57 12.74
CA TYR A 156 1.57 -6.23 13.67
C TYR A 156 1.21 -6.80 15.03
N GLN A 157 1.98 -7.78 15.50
CA GLN A 157 1.73 -8.42 16.79
C GLN A 157 3.03 -8.86 17.44
N ASN A 158 3.20 -8.61 18.74
CA ASN A 158 4.41 -8.99 19.48
C ASN A 158 5.70 -8.54 18.78
N ASP A 159 5.75 -7.27 18.36
CA ASP A 159 6.86 -6.67 17.60
C ASP A 159 7.19 -7.39 16.27
N ARG A 160 6.26 -8.19 15.72
CA ARG A 160 6.41 -8.87 14.43
C ARG A 160 5.43 -8.30 13.40
N LEU A 161 5.96 -7.84 12.27
CA LEU A 161 5.18 -7.48 11.09
C LEU A 161 5.02 -8.70 10.20
N THR A 162 3.79 -9.06 9.84
CA THR A 162 3.48 -10.11 8.87
C THR A 162 2.54 -9.56 7.82
N VAL A 163 2.88 -9.74 6.55
CA VAL A 163 2.04 -9.39 5.41
C VAL A 163 1.66 -10.66 4.68
N SER A 164 0.36 -10.84 4.46
CA SER A 164 -0.21 -11.99 3.76
C SER A 164 -1.19 -11.52 2.70
N THR A 165 -1.36 -12.31 1.65
CA THR A 165 -2.26 -11.97 0.55
C THR A 165 -3.18 -13.13 0.18
N ASP A 166 -4.36 -12.80 -0.32
CA ASP A 166 -5.19 -13.70 -1.11
C ASP A 166 -5.49 -13.00 -2.43
N ILE A 167 -4.73 -13.35 -3.48
CA ILE A 167 -4.89 -12.80 -4.83
C ILE A 167 -5.53 -13.80 -5.80
N GLU A 168 -5.80 -15.01 -5.33
CA GLU A 168 -6.42 -16.09 -6.12
C GLU A 168 -7.91 -16.24 -5.79
N GLY A 169 -8.43 -15.48 -4.81
CA GLY A 169 -9.83 -15.53 -4.39
C GLY A 169 -10.20 -16.87 -3.74
N LYS A 170 -9.24 -17.54 -3.11
CA LYS A 170 -9.43 -18.89 -2.53
C LYS A 170 -9.80 -18.86 -1.06
N ASN A 171 -9.85 -17.68 -0.43
CA ASN A 171 -9.94 -17.49 1.01
C ASN A 171 -8.81 -18.21 1.77
N ILE A 172 -7.63 -18.28 1.16
CA ILE A 172 -6.42 -18.87 1.75
C ILE A 172 -5.34 -17.80 1.74
N TRP A 173 -4.92 -17.38 2.94
CA TRP A 173 -3.85 -16.43 3.11
C TRP A 173 -2.49 -17.07 2.79
N LYS A 174 -1.82 -16.54 1.77
CA LYS A 174 -0.41 -16.83 1.48
C LYS A 174 0.46 -15.78 2.14
N GLU A 175 1.39 -16.21 2.99
CA GLU A 175 2.40 -15.30 3.56
C GLU A 175 3.25 -14.70 2.43
N CYS A 176 3.34 -13.37 2.41
CA CYS A 176 4.24 -12.61 1.54
C CYS A 176 5.61 -12.49 2.21
N PHE A 177 5.62 -11.97 3.43
CA PHE A 177 6.81 -11.92 4.28
C PHE A 177 6.42 -11.75 5.76
N ALA A 178 7.37 -12.07 6.63
CA ALA A 178 7.28 -11.77 8.05
C ALA A 178 8.64 -11.32 8.60
N VAL A 179 8.62 -10.26 9.41
CA VAL A 179 9.83 -9.64 9.98
C VAL A 179 9.64 -9.48 11.49
N PRO A 180 10.47 -10.14 12.32
CA PRO A 180 10.46 -9.95 13.77
C PRO A 180 11.15 -8.64 14.17
N ASP A 181 11.04 -8.27 15.44
CA ASP A 181 11.74 -7.14 16.08
C ASP A 181 11.51 -5.77 15.39
N VAL A 182 10.34 -5.62 14.76
CA VAL A 182 9.88 -4.38 14.16
C VAL A 182 9.41 -3.43 15.26
N ARG A 183 9.86 -2.16 15.20
CA ARG A 183 9.41 -1.10 16.12
C ARG A 183 8.63 -0.05 15.34
N LEU A 184 7.32 0.00 15.60
CA LEU A 184 6.45 1.06 15.06
C LEU A 184 6.26 2.17 16.10
N PRO A 185 6.10 3.44 15.67
CA PRO A 185 5.76 4.53 16.58
C PRO A 185 4.36 4.30 17.16
N THR A 186 4.23 4.31 18.49
CA THR A 186 2.94 4.25 19.22
C THR A 186 2.35 5.62 19.44
#